data_AF-A0A1E1WNW8-F1
#
_entry.id   AF-A0A1E1WNW8-F1
#
_cell.length_a   1.000
_cell.length_b   1.000
_cell.length_c   1.000
_cell.angle_alpha   90.00
_cell.angle_beta   90.00
_cell.angle_gamma   90.00
#
_symmetry.space_group_name_H-M   'P 1'
#
loop_
_entity.id
_entity.type
_entity.pdbx_description
1 polymer ?
#
loop_
_entity_poly.entity_id
_entity_poly.type
_entity_poly.pdbx_seq_one_letter_code
_entity_poly.pdbx_strand_id
1 'polypeptide(L)'
;LAERQIEEFYWIPGWSGQKPSLVVHNQPFDIYSIKSSCGPHPSICLSFDFRKIPGEYSEYTAKHEEITEKNLHSKSKTLIEEYDRIGSLTPHNVVLVPLGDDFRYEFAIEFDAQYTNYMKMFTYINNHKDLFNAEVQFGTPLDYFEAMKERHKNIPSLKGDFFVYSDIFSEGKPAYWSGYYTTRPYIKLLARQFEHQLRLSEILFTFVSNFVKQQNKVELEASGKRLEKYYEQLINARRNLGLFQHHDAITGTSRASVMYDYGAKMLTSLYHCIRLQ
;
A
#
# COMPACT_ATOMS: atom_id res chain seq x y z
N LEU A 1 16.82 -8.18 -9.19
CA LEU A 1 16.15 -9.40 -8.69
C LEU A 1 15.48 -10.13 -9.85
N ALA A 2 14.76 -9.40 -10.70
CA ALA A 2 14.24 -9.81 -12.01
C ALA A 2 15.13 -10.75 -12.82
N GLU A 3 16.38 -10.38 -13.12
CA GLU A 3 17.30 -11.24 -13.89
C GLU A 3 17.55 -12.62 -13.27
N ARG A 4 17.37 -12.75 -11.96
CA ARG A 4 17.54 -14.00 -11.21
C ARG A 4 16.21 -14.69 -10.91
N GLN A 5 15.09 -14.13 -11.37
CA GLN A 5 13.73 -14.56 -11.09
C GLN A 5 13.43 -14.71 -9.60
N ILE A 6 13.80 -13.69 -8.81
CA ILE A 6 13.60 -13.62 -7.36
C ILE A 6 12.66 -12.45 -7.01
N GLU A 7 11.49 -12.40 -7.65
CA GLU A 7 10.47 -11.42 -7.27
C GLU A 7 9.77 -11.83 -5.96
N GLU A 8 9.64 -13.14 -5.71
CA GLU A 8 9.14 -13.68 -4.44
C GLU A 8 10.27 -14.25 -3.59
N PHE A 9 10.30 -13.88 -2.31
CA PHE A 9 11.31 -14.37 -1.38
C PHE A 9 10.82 -14.37 0.06
N TYR A 10 11.40 -15.26 0.86
CA TYR A 10 11.32 -15.21 2.30
C TYR A 10 12.27 -14.13 2.84
N TRP A 11 11.73 -13.07 3.42
CA TRP A 11 12.54 -11.95 3.91
C TRP A 11 13.00 -12.16 5.35
N ILE A 12 14.30 -12.43 5.52
CA ILE A 12 14.91 -12.77 6.79
C ILE A 12 15.63 -11.54 7.37
N PRO A 13 15.36 -11.18 8.65
CA PRO A 13 16.13 -10.14 9.35
C PRO A 13 17.62 -10.49 9.39
N GLY A 14 18.50 -9.50 9.29
CA GLY A 14 19.96 -9.73 9.19
C GLY A 14 20.55 -10.56 10.32
N TRP A 15 19.99 -10.48 11.54
CA TRP A 15 20.43 -11.23 12.71
C TRP A 15 19.81 -12.62 12.86
N SER A 16 18.80 -12.96 12.05
CA SER A 16 18.08 -14.23 12.18
C SER A 16 18.62 -15.30 11.22
N GLY A 17 18.69 -16.55 11.70
CA GLY A 17 18.88 -17.74 10.87
C GLY A 17 17.57 -18.46 10.53
N GLN A 18 16.46 -18.08 11.17
CA GLN A 18 15.17 -18.74 11.00
C GLN A 18 14.47 -18.24 9.75
N LYS A 19 13.99 -19.17 8.92
CA LYS A 19 13.15 -18.87 7.77
C LYS A 19 11.79 -18.32 8.27
N PRO A 20 11.33 -17.15 7.82
CA PRO A 20 10.09 -16.55 8.28
C PRO A 20 8.90 -17.22 7.59
N SER A 21 7.69 -17.00 8.10
CA SER A 21 6.46 -17.37 7.40
C SER A 21 6.06 -16.37 6.31
N LEU A 22 6.60 -15.15 6.37
CA LEU A 22 6.30 -14.07 5.43
C LEU A 22 7.03 -14.29 4.12
N VAL A 23 6.26 -14.39 3.04
CA VAL A 23 6.74 -14.26 1.68
C VAL A 23 6.51 -12.82 1.25
N VAL A 24 7.53 -12.19 0.68
CA VAL A 24 7.47 -10.87 0.07
C VAL A 24 7.43 -11.06 -1.43
N HIS A 25 6.60 -10.27 -2.11
CA HIS A 25 6.63 -10.10 -3.55
C HIS A 25 7.11 -8.68 -3.84
N ASN A 26 8.17 -8.56 -4.62
CA ASN A 26 8.70 -7.30 -5.12
C ASN A 26 8.14 -7.04 -6.52
N GLN A 27 7.56 -5.85 -6.72
CA GLN A 27 7.07 -5.46 -8.04
C GLN A 27 8.27 -5.06 -8.92
N PRO A 28 8.29 -5.45 -10.21
CA PRO A 28 9.49 -5.34 -11.04
C PRO A 28 9.70 -3.95 -11.68
N PHE A 29 8.76 -3.01 -11.51
CA PHE A 29 8.73 -1.75 -12.24
C PHE A 29 8.64 -0.51 -11.33
N ASP A 30 8.87 0.66 -11.92
CA ASP A 30 9.18 1.91 -11.22
C ASP A 30 8.04 2.50 -10.37
N ILE A 31 6.78 2.21 -10.67
CA ILE A 31 5.62 2.80 -9.99
C ILE A 31 4.42 1.84 -10.01
N TYR A 32 3.56 1.93 -9.00
CA TYR A 32 2.40 1.06 -8.81
C TYR A 32 1.20 1.40 -9.71
N SER A 33 1.27 2.49 -10.49
CA SER A 33 0.16 2.91 -11.35
C SER A 33 -0.04 1.94 -12.52
N ILE A 34 -1.22 1.98 -13.15
CA ILE A 34 -1.55 1.14 -14.34
C ILE A 34 -0.47 1.25 -15.42
N LYS A 35 0.10 2.46 -15.58
CA LYS A 35 1.18 2.76 -16.52
C LYS A 35 2.41 1.85 -16.37
N SER A 36 2.74 1.38 -15.18
CA SER A 36 3.95 0.60 -14.94
C SER A 36 3.67 -0.72 -14.25
N SER A 37 2.42 -1.20 -14.23
CA SER A 37 2.05 -2.48 -13.62
C SER A 37 1.60 -3.52 -14.63
N CYS A 38 1.13 -3.11 -15.83
CA CYS A 38 0.68 -4.05 -16.85
C CYS A 38 1.83 -4.82 -17.53
N GLY A 39 3.04 -4.25 -17.57
CA GLY A 39 4.19 -4.80 -18.27
C GLY A 39 5.30 -3.77 -18.47
N PRO A 40 6.40 -4.13 -19.15
CA PRO A 40 7.58 -3.28 -19.28
C PRO A 40 7.42 -2.08 -20.23
N HIS A 41 6.29 -1.94 -20.94
CA HIS A 41 6.07 -0.85 -21.89
C HIS A 41 4.98 0.12 -21.41
N PRO A 42 5.36 1.22 -20.72
CA PRO A 42 4.39 2.17 -20.18
C PRO A 42 3.43 2.76 -21.21
N SER A 43 3.93 3.01 -22.42
CA SER A 43 3.12 3.54 -23.51
C SER A 43 1.99 2.60 -23.94
N ILE A 44 2.18 1.29 -23.81
CA ILE A 44 1.19 0.25 -24.11
C ILE A 44 0.24 0.11 -22.91
N CYS A 45 0.78 0.04 -21.69
CA CYS A 45 -0.01 -0.07 -20.47
C CYS A 45 -1.00 1.08 -20.27
N LEU A 46 -0.62 2.31 -20.63
CA LEU A 46 -1.53 3.46 -20.63
C LEU A 46 -2.77 3.26 -21.51
N SER A 47 -2.72 2.42 -22.54
CA SER A 47 -3.88 2.12 -23.39
C SER A 47 -4.87 1.13 -22.75
N PHE A 48 -4.54 0.60 -21.58
CA PHE A 48 -5.37 -0.27 -20.75
C PHE A 48 -5.78 0.41 -19.42
N ASP A 49 -5.55 1.71 -19.30
CA ASP A 49 -6.25 2.54 -18.33
C ASP A 49 -7.49 3.15 -18.99
N PHE A 50 -8.67 2.66 -18.63
CA PHE A 50 -9.94 3.11 -19.20
C PHE A 50 -10.55 4.31 -18.46
N ARG A 51 -9.82 5.00 -17.56
CA ARG A 51 -10.32 6.21 -16.88
C ARG A 51 -10.75 7.25 -17.89
N LYS A 52 -12.01 7.67 -17.79
CA LYS A 52 -12.56 8.79 -18.56
C LYS A 52 -13.60 9.53 -17.74
N ILE A 53 -13.15 10.55 -17.02
CA ILE A 53 -14.01 11.45 -16.27
C ILE A 53 -14.29 12.70 -17.12
N PRO A 54 -15.56 13.08 -17.33
CA PRO A 54 -15.88 14.31 -18.05
C PRO A 54 -15.20 15.54 -17.42
N GLY A 55 -14.45 16.30 -18.23
CA GLY A 55 -13.74 17.50 -17.78
C GLY A 55 -12.30 17.27 -17.29
N GLU A 56 -11.88 16.00 -17.13
CA GLU A 56 -10.48 15.66 -16.82
C GLU A 56 -9.68 15.33 -18.08
N TYR A 57 -8.50 15.91 -18.21
CA TYR A 57 -7.53 15.58 -19.25
C TYR A 57 -6.22 15.13 -18.60
N SER A 58 -5.80 13.91 -18.91
CA SER A 58 -4.58 13.28 -18.41
C SER A 58 -3.90 12.48 -19.52
N GLU A 59 -2.71 11.95 -19.25
CA GLU A 59 -2.04 11.01 -20.17
C GLU A 59 -2.89 9.74 -20.41
N TYR A 60 -3.72 9.34 -19.45
CA TYR A 60 -4.68 8.25 -19.56
C TYR A 60 -5.78 8.57 -20.58
N THR A 61 -6.41 9.75 -20.43
CA THR A 61 -7.49 10.19 -21.33
C THR A 61 -7.03 10.31 -22.78
N ALA A 62 -5.75 10.64 -23.01
CA ALA A 62 -5.17 10.80 -24.35
C ALA A 62 -5.00 9.48 -25.12
N LYS A 63 -4.86 8.35 -24.41
CA LYS A 63 -4.72 7.01 -25.00
C LYS A 63 -5.94 6.13 -24.84
N HIS A 64 -7.02 6.69 -24.30
CA HIS A 64 -8.27 6.00 -24.08
C HIS A 64 -8.84 5.45 -25.39
N GLU A 65 -9.11 4.16 -25.39
CA GLU A 65 -9.81 3.46 -26.47
C GLU A 65 -10.72 2.42 -25.85
N GLU A 66 -12.01 2.48 -26.13
CA GLU A 66 -12.95 1.48 -25.64
C GLU A 66 -12.71 0.13 -26.34
N ILE A 67 -12.88 -0.96 -25.59
CA ILE A 67 -12.87 -2.32 -26.12
C ILE A 67 -14.18 -2.59 -26.84
N THR A 68 -14.06 -2.89 -28.13
CA THR A 68 -15.15 -3.20 -29.05
C THR A 68 -14.82 -4.48 -29.82
N GLU A 69 -15.81 -5.09 -30.47
CA GLU A 69 -15.58 -6.30 -31.28
C GLU A 69 -14.48 -6.13 -32.34
N LYS A 70 -14.25 -4.90 -32.83
CA LYS A 70 -13.25 -4.61 -33.87
C LYS A 70 -11.82 -4.69 -33.34
N ASN A 71 -11.58 -4.34 -32.08
CA ASN A 71 -10.25 -4.30 -31.47
C ASN A 71 -10.05 -5.35 -30.37
N LEU A 72 -11.09 -6.10 -30.00
CA LEU A 72 -11.07 -7.07 -28.91
C LEU A 72 -9.93 -8.08 -29.04
N HIS A 73 -9.76 -8.68 -30.23
CA HIS A 73 -8.69 -9.64 -30.48
C HIS A 73 -7.30 -9.01 -30.33
N SER A 74 -7.05 -7.88 -31.02
CA SER A 74 -5.73 -7.24 -31.00
C SER A 74 -5.37 -6.71 -29.62
N LYS A 75 -6.32 -6.07 -28.92
CA LYS A 75 -6.13 -5.59 -27.54
C LYS A 75 -5.89 -6.72 -26.55
N SER A 76 -6.65 -7.81 -26.64
CA SER A 76 -6.45 -8.98 -25.77
C SER A 76 -5.08 -9.60 -25.99
N LYS A 77 -4.64 -9.71 -27.25
CA LYS A 77 -3.30 -10.18 -27.59
C LYS A 77 -2.21 -9.27 -27.02
N THR A 78 -2.30 -7.97 -27.24
CA THR A 78 -1.33 -7.01 -26.68
C THR A 78 -1.28 -7.06 -25.15
N LEU A 79 -2.44 -7.19 -24.49
CA LEU A 79 -2.49 -7.29 -23.02
C LEU A 79 -1.74 -8.54 -22.52
N ILE A 80 -2.01 -9.70 -23.12
CA ILE A 80 -1.33 -10.94 -22.76
C ILE A 80 0.17 -10.88 -23.05
N GLU A 81 0.59 -10.25 -24.17
CA GLU A 81 2.02 -10.06 -24.45
C GLU A 81 2.74 -9.24 -23.36
N GLU A 82 2.09 -8.24 -22.76
CA GLU A 82 2.66 -7.51 -21.62
C GLU A 82 2.67 -8.38 -20.34
N TYR A 83 1.59 -9.11 -20.07
CA TYR A 83 1.49 -10.00 -18.91
C TYR A 83 2.51 -11.14 -18.97
N ASP A 84 2.72 -11.74 -20.14
CA ASP A 84 3.70 -12.80 -20.37
C ASP A 84 5.13 -12.32 -20.09
N ARG A 85 5.44 -11.06 -20.41
CA ARG A 85 6.75 -10.47 -20.06
C ARG A 85 6.93 -10.37 -18.56
N ILE A 86 5.90 -10.03 -17.79
CA ILE A 86 5.96 -10.10 -16.33
C ILE A 86 6.11 -11.56 -15.87
N GLY A 87 5.30 -12.47 -16.44
CA GLY A 87 5.36 -13.90 -16.14
C GLY A 87 6.76 -14.47 -16.31
N SER A 88 7.50 -14.03 -17.33
CA SER A 88 8.89 -14.43 -17.61
C SER A 88 9.90 -14.06 -16.51
N LEU A 89 9.54 -13.13 -15.61
CA LEU A 89 10.36 -12.76 -14.46
C LEU A 89 10.21 -13.75 -13.29
N THR A 90 9.32 -14.73 -13.40
CA THR A 90 9.03 -15.71 -12.34
C THR A 90 9.12 -17.15 -12.87
N PRO A 91 9.43 -18.14 -12.03
CA PRO A 91 9.50 -19.54 -12.46
C PRO A 91 8.13 -20.25 -12.49
N HIS A 92 7.06 -19.60 -12.04
CA HIS A 92 5.76 -20.23 -11.77
C HIS A 92 4.61 -19.75 -12.66
N ASN A 93 4.83 -18.72 -13.48
CA ASN A 93 3.86 -18.17 -14.43
C ASN A 93 2.52 -17.82 -13.75
N VAL A 94 2.58 -17.09 -12.64
CA VAL A 94 1.42 -16.47 -11.97
C VAL A 94 1.75 -14.99 -11.87
N VAL A 95 0.91 -14.14 -12.45
CA VAL A 95 1.20 -12.71 -12.60
C VAL A 95 0.25 -11.90 -11.73
N LEU A 96 0.80 -11.02 -10.88
CA LEU A 96 0.05 -10.00 -10.16
C LEU A 96 0.14 -8.68 -10.93
N VAL A 97 -1.01 -8.20 -11.42
CA VAL A 97 -1.11 -6.91 -12.11
C VAL A 97 -1.99 -5.98 -11.28
N PRO A 98 -1.41 -5.07 -10.49
CA PRO A 98 -2.17 -4.00 -9.85
C PRO A 98 -2.93 -3.17 -10.87
N LEU A 99 -4.20 -2.91 -10.60
CA LEU A 99 -5.04 -2.03 -11.42
C LEU A 99 -5.50 -0.88 -10.55
N GLY A 100 -4.77 0.23 -10.58
CA GLY A 100 -5.01 1.37 -9.70
C GLY A 100 -3.92 2.42 -9.78
N ASP A 101 -4.06 3.43 -8.94
CA ASP A 101 -3.18 4.60 -8.80
C ASP A 101 -3.68 5.42 -7.58
N ASP A 102 -3.07 6.59 -7.35
CA ASP A 102 -3.52 7.55 -6.35
C ASP A 102 -4.99 7.96 -6.53
N PHE A 103 -5.77 7.81 -5.46
CA PHE A 103 -7.18 8.23 -5.37
C PHE A 103 -8.08 7.75 -6.53
N ARG A 104 -7.85 6.52 -7.03
CA ARG A 104 -8.67 5.91 -8.08
C ARG A 104 -9.95 5.30 -7.53
N TYR A 105 -10.85 4.99 -8.45
CA TYR A 105 -12.18 4.41 -8.23
C TYR A 105 -13.11 5.30 -7.40
N GLU A 106 -12.96 6.62 -7.53
CA GLU A 106 -13.81 7.62 -6.87
C GLU A 106 -15.19 7.73 -7.53
N PHE A 107 -15.27 7.54 -8.85
CA PHE A 107 -16.49 7.74 -9.63
C PHE A 107 -17.03 6.44 -10.21
N ALA A 108 -18.36 6.28 -10.19
CA ALA A 108 -19.03 5.11 -10.78
C ALA A 108 -18.70 4.92 -12.29
N ILE A 109 -18.64 6.01 -13.06
CA ILE A 109 -18.31 5.96 -14.49
C ILE A 109 -16.90 5.42 -14.75
N GLU A 110 -15.95 5.70 -13.86
CA GLU A 110 -14.61 5.13 -13.95
C GLU A 110 -14.65 3.63 -13.62
N PHE A 111 -15.34 3.26 -12.54
CA PHE A 111 -15.47 1.86 -12.16
C PHE A 111 -16.07 1.03 -13.30
N ASP A 112 -17.17 1.50 -13.88
CA ASP A 112 -17.84 0.84 -15.01
C ASP A 112 -16.95 0.75 -16.25
N ALA A 113 -16.21 1.81 -16.56
CA ALA A 113 -15.29 1.84 -17.69
C ALA A 113 -14.15 0.84 -17.52
N GLN A 114 -13.51 0.77 -16.35
CA GLN A 114 -12.46 -0.21 -16.08
C GLN A 114 -13.04 -1.63 -16.14
N TYR A 115 -14.08 -1.90 -15.34
CA TYR A 115 -14.64 -3.23 -15.20
C TYR A 115 -15.14 -3.79 -16.54
N THR A 116 -15.94 -3.02 -17.28
CA THR A 116 -16.56 -3.51 -18.53
C THR A 116 -15.53 -3.82 -19.60
N ASN A 117 -14.50 -2.97 -19.75
CA ASN A 117 -13.47 -3.18 -20.76
C ASN A 117 -12.57 -4.39 -20.44
N TYR A 118 -12.15 -4.54 -19.18
CA TYR A 118 -11.39 -5.72 -18.74
C TYR A 118 -12.22 -7.00 -18.86
N MET A 119 -13.51 -6.98 -18.46
CA MET A 119 -14.36 -8.18 -18.56
C MET A 119 -14.59 -8.64 -20.00
N LYS A 120 -14.71 -7.72 -20.97
CA LYS A 120 -14.74 -8.07 -22.40
C LYS A 120 -13.48 -8.84 -22.81
N MET A 121 -12.30 -8.31 -22.47
CA MET A 121 -11.03 -8.97 -22.79
C MET A 121 -10.84 -10.28 -22.03
N PHE A 122 -11.15 -10.33 -20.73
CA PHE A 122 -11.01 -11.55 -19.91
C PHE A 122 -11.90 -12.68 -20.42
N THR A 123 -13.15 -12.37 -20.77
CA THR A 123 -14.07 -13.35 -21.37
C THR A 123 -13.52 -13.86 -22.70
N TYR A 124 -12.99 -12.98 -23.55
CA TYR A 124 -12.40 -13.36 -24.83
C TYR A 124 -11.17 -14.25 -24.65
N ILE A 125 -10.23 -13.86 -23.79
CA ILE A 125 -9.00 -14.61 -23.50
C ILE A 125 -9.33 -16.00 -22.95
N ASN A 126 -10.20 -16.08 -21.94
CA ASN A 126 -10.55 -17.34 -21.28
C ASN A 126 -11.35 -18.30 -22.18
N ASN A 127 -12.03 -17.79 -23.21
CA ASN A 127 -12.71 -18.62 -24.22
C ASN A 127 -11.79 -19.09 -25.36
N HIS A 128 -10.59 -18.52 -25.48
CA HIS A 128 -9.60 -18.87 -26.50
C HIS A 128 -8.27 -19.29 -25.86
N LYS A 129 -8.34 -20.19 -24.86
CA LYS A 129 -7.14 -20.70 -24.16
C LYS A 129 -6.16 -21.41 -25.10
N ASP A 130 -6.64 -21.98 -26.19
CA ASP A 130 -5.83 -22.58 -27.26
C ASP A 130 -4.96 -21.55 -27.99
N LEU A 131 -5.43 -20.30 -28.08
CA LEU A 131 -4.69 -19.20 -28.71
C LEU A 131 -3.74 -18.51 -27.72
N PHE A 132 -4.21 -18.23 -26.50
CA PHE A 132 -3.48 -17.39 -25.55
C PHE A 132 -2.68 -18.17 -24.49
N ASN A 133 -3.01 -19.44 -24.25
CA ASN A 133 -2.43 -20.25 -23.17
C ASN A 133 -2.45 -19.53 -21.79
N ALA A 134 -3.49 -18.73 -21.56
CA ALA A 134 -3.62 -17.88 -20.38
C ALA A 134 -5.00 -18.03 -19.74
N GLU A 135 -5.05 -17.74 -18.45
CA GLU A 135 -6.29 -17.58 -17.69
C GLU A 135 -6.19 -16.29 -16.89
N VAL A 136 -7.19 -15.43 -17.05
CA VAL A 136 -7.20 -14.08 -16.48
C VAL A 136 -8.49 -13.84 -15.70
N GLN A 137 -8.38 -13.16 -14.57
CA GLN A 137 -9.50 -12.79 -13.72
C GLN A 137 -9.15 -11.58 -12.87
N PHE A 138 -10.17 -10.87 -12.39
CA PHE A 138 -9.97 -10.01 -11.23
C PHE A 138 -9.69 -10.86 -10.00
N GLY A 139 -8.80 -10.40 -9.14
CA GLY A 139 -8.41 -11.11 -7.93
C GLY A 139 -7.87 -10.17 -6.87
N THR A 140 -7.57 -10.74 -5.73
CA THR A 140 -6.98 -10.08 -4.57
C THR A 140 -5.52 -10.49 -4.41
N PRO A 141 -4.73 -9.78 -3.58
CA PRO A 141 -3.39 -10.24 -3.21
C PRO A 141 -3.39 -11.65 -2.62
N LEU A 142 -4.45 -12.05 -1.91
CA LEU A 142 -4.58 -13.40 -1.35
C LEU A 142 -4.62 -14.45 -2.47
N ASP A 143 -5.47 -14.26 -3.48
CA ASP A 143 -5.62 -15.18 -4.61
C ASP A 143 -4.29 -15.37 -5.35
N TYR A 144 -3.54 -14.28 -5.55
CA TYR A 144 -2.20 -14.34 -6.13
C TYR A 144 -1.23 -15.16 -5.28
N PHE A 145 -1.14 -14.90 -3.97
CA PHE A 145 -0.21 -15.62 -3.09
C PHE A 145 -0.56 -17.09 -2.93
N GLU A 146 -1.84 -17.46 -2.99
CA GLU A 146 -2.30 -18.84 -2.99
C GLU A 146 -1.87 -19.54 -4.29
N ALA A 147 -2.21 -18.99 -5.45
CA ALA A 147 -1.83 -19.55 -6.76
C ALA A 147 -0.30 -19.63 -6.94
N MET A 148 0.43 -18.61 -6.48
CA MET A 148 1.90 -18.61 -6.51
C MET A 148 2.47 -19.75 -5.65
N LYS A 149 2.01 -19.93 -4.41
CA LYS A 149 2.50 -21.01 -3.51
C LYS A 149 2.14 -22.41 -4.00
N GLU A 150 1.07 -22.55 -4.77
CA GLU A 150 0.72 -23.81 -5.42
C GLU A 150 1.79 -24.21 -6.45
N ARG A 151 2.28 -23.24 -7.23
CA ARG A 151 3.20 -23.47 -8.36
C ARG A 151 4.67 -23.22 -8.04
N HIS A 152 5.00 -22.51 -6.97
CA HIS A 152 6.37 -22.18 -6.56
C HIS A 152 6.72 -22.78 -5.20
N LYS A 153 7.20 -24.03 -5.20
CA LYS A 153 7.57 -24.74 -3.96
C LYS A 153 8.92 -24.32 -3.38
N ASN A 154 9.82 -23.82 -4.24
CA ASN A 154 11.20 -23.51 -3.89
C ASN A 154 11.46 -21.99 -3.84
N ILE A 155 10.69 -21.27 -3.01
CA ILE A 155 10.85 -19.82 -2.84
C ILE A 155 12.20 -19.54 -2.13
N PRO A 156 13.08 -18.70 -2.72
CA PRO A 156 14.38 -18.35 -2.16
C PRO A 156 14.24 -17.49 -0.89
N SER A 157 15.36 -17.20 -0.23
CA SER A 157 15.40 -16.30 0.92
C SER A 157 16.31 -15.11 0.65
N LEU A 158 15.92 -13.94 1.15
CA LEU A 158 16.69 -12.70 1.05
C LEU A 158 16.95 -12.14 2.44
N LYS A 159 18.17 -11.65 2.68
CA LYS A 159 18.56 -10.96 3.92
C LYS A 159 18.95 -9.52 3.62
N GLY A 160 18.66 -8.62 4.56
CA GLY A 160 19.02 -7.20 4.46
C GLY A 160 17.78 -6.31 4.47
N ASP A 161 17.95 -5.09 3.97
CA ASP A 161 16.89 -4.10 3.78
C ASP A 161 16.90 -3.57 2.33
N PHE A 162 16.00 -2.63 2.06
CA PHE A 162 15.85 -1.98 0.76
C PHE A 162 16.14 -0.47 0.86
N PHE A 163 17.11 -0.11 1.70
CA PHE A 163 17.57 1.27 1.83
C PHE A 163 19.00 1.44 1.32
N VAL A 164 19.36 2.58 0.73
CA VAL A 164 18.51 3.75 0.43
C VAL A 164 17.82 3.57 -0.92
N TYR A 165 16.51 3.80 -0.98
CA TYR A 165 15.75 3.76 -2.23
C TYR A 165 16.22 4.85 -3.21
N SER A 166 16.25 4.51 -4.50
CA SER A 166 16.46 5.46 -5.59
C SER A 166 15.54 5.16 -6.75
N ASP A 167 14.90 6.19 -7.30
CA ASP A 167 14.18 6.11 -8.57
C ASP A 167 14.97 6.82 -9.68
N ILE A 168 14.54 6.61 -10.92
CA ILE A 168 15.07 7.31 -12.10
C ILE A 168 13.99 8.17 -12.79
N PHE A 169 12.80 8.26 -12.18
CA PHE A 169 11.58 8.75 -12.81
C PHE A 169 11.67 10.23 -13.27
N SER A 170 12.33 11.08 -12.47
CA SER A 170 12.32 12.53 -12.69
C SER A 170 13.43 13.03 -13.63
N GLU A 171 14.64 12.44 -13.56
CA GLU A 171 15.84 12.97 -14.23
C GLU A 171 16.55 11.94 -15.14
N GLY A 172 16.01 10.72 -15.28
CA GLY A 172 16.69 9.63 -15.99
C GLY A 172 18.02 9.20 -15.36
N LYS A 173 18.25 9.63 -14.11
CA LYS A 173 19.43 9.36 -13.30
C LYS A 173 18.97 8.96 -11.90
N PRO A 174 19.74 8.14 -11.17
CA PRO A 174 19.38 7.75 -9.81
C PRO A 174 19.22 8.96 -8.89
N ALA A 175 18.01 9.18 -8.39
CA ALA A 175 17.71 10.14 -7.34
C ALA A 175 17.53 9.37 -6.03
N TYR A 176 18.42 9.56 -5.06
CA TYR A 176 18.36 8.84 -3.78
C TYR A 176 17.44 9.55 -2.79
N TRP A 177 16.50 8.80 -2.20
CA TRP A 177 15.48 9.33 -1.30
C TRP A 177 15.95 9.29 0.16
N SER A 178 17.14 9.83 0.45
CA SER A 178 17.66 9.94 1.82
C SER A 178 17.25 11.24 2.52
N GLY A 179 16.76 12.24 1.78
CA GLY A 179 16.41 13.55 2.35
C GLY A 179 15.29 13.47 3.41
N TYR A 180 14.28 12.63 3.18
CA TYR A 180 13.14 12.50 4.10
C TYR A 180 13.51 11.88 5.45
N TYR A 181 14.69 11.27 5.58
CA TYR A 181 15.24 10.84 6.88
C TYR A 181 15.38 12.01 7.85
N THR A 182 15.62 13.23 7.34
CA THR A 182 15.85 14.43 8.17
C THR A 182 14.74 15.48 8.02
N THR A 183 14.05 15.56 6.88
CA THR A 183 13.04 16.59 6.59
C THR A 183 12.07 16.83 7.75
N ARG A 184 11.93 18.09 8.18
CA ARG A 184 11.11 18.51 9.35
C ARG A 184 11.50 17.77 10.64
N PRO A 185 12.72 17.94 11.17
CA PRO A 185 13.22 17.15 12.31
C PRO A 185 12.43 17.38 13.60
N TYR A 186 11.89 18.59 13.82
CA TYR A 186 11.08 18.90 14.99
C TYR A 186 9.87 17.97 15.15
N ILE A 187 9.18 17.67 14.04
CA ILE A 187 7.98 16.83 14.09
C ILE A 187 8.34 15.36 14.36
N LYS A 188 9.49 14.90 13.83
CA LYS A 188 10.02 13.56 14.11
C LYS A 188 10.38 13.39 15.60
N LEU A 189 10.96 14.42 16.22
CA LEU A 189 11.22 14.46 17.67
C LEU A 189 9.92 14.44 18.48
N LEU A 190 8.94 15.29 18.10
CA LEU A 190 7.64 15.33 18.76
C LEU A 190 6.94 13.96 18.72
N ALA A 191 7.02 13.25 17.60
CA ALA A 191 6.43 11.92 17.47
C ALA A 191 7.01 10.92 18.47
N ARG A 192 8.34 10.94 18.71
CA ARG A 192 8.98 10.07 19.71
C ARG A 192 8.61 10.45 21.15
N GLN A 193 8.52 11.74 21.44
CA GLN A 193 8.03 12.20 22.75
C GLN A 193 6.59 11.77 22.98
N PHE A 194 5.74 11.94 21.97
CA PHE A 194 4.34 11.55 22.03
C PHE A 194 4.17 10.03 22.18
N GLU A 195 4.92 9.23 21.41
CA GLU A 195 4.95 7.77 21.55
C GLU A 195 5.28 7.33 22.99
N HIS A 196 6.31 7.93 23.60
CA HIS A 196 6.69 7.65 24.98
C HIS A 196 5.57 8.01 25.97
N GLN A 197 4.98 9.20 25.84
CA GLN A 197 3.93 9.69 26.73
C GLN A 197 2.65 8.87 26.60
N LEU A 198 2.27 8.49 25.38
CA LEU A 198 1.13 7.61 25.13
C LEU A 198 1.31 6.26 25.83
N ARG A 199 2.48 5.63 25.66
CA ARG A 199 2.80 4.35 26.33
C ARG A 199 2.68 4.47 27.85
N LEU A 200 3.24 5.53 28.44
CA LEU A 200 3.17 5.75 29.88
C LEU A 200 1.71 5.92 30.35
N SER A 201 0.93 6.74 29.64
CA SER A 201 -0.49 6.96 29.95
C SER A 201 -1.31 5.68 29.85
N GLU A 202 -1.04 4.81 28.87
CA GLU A 202 -1.74 3.51 28.75
C GLU A 202 -1.42 2.55 29.90
N ILE A 203 -0.16 2.49 30.31
CA ILE A 203 0.27 1.68 31.46
C ILE A 203 -0.43 2.16 32.73
N LEU A 204 -0.35 3.47 33.02
CA LEU A 204 -0.98 4.07 34.20
C LEU A 204 -2.50 3.90 34.19
N PHE A 205 -3.14 4.17 33.06
CA PHE A 205 -4.57 3.96 32.87
C PHE A 205 -4.98 2.52 33.20
N THR A 206 -4.18 1.54 32.76
CA THR A 206 -4.45 0.11 33.02
C THR A 206 -4.41 -0.21 34.52
N PHE A 207 -3.38 0.25 35.23
CA PHE A 207 -3.25 0.03 36.67
C PHE A 207 -4.39 0.70 37.46
N VAL A 208 -4.66 1.98 37.17
CA VAL A 208 -5.70 2.74 37.88
C VAL A 208 -7.09 2.19 37.59
N SER A 209 -7.39 1.85 36.33
CA SER A 209 -8.68 1.29 35.95
C SER A 209 -8.95 -0.05 36.63
N ASN A 210 -7.94 -0.92 36.71
CA ASN A 210 -8.07 -2.19 37.42
C ASN A 210 -8.26 -1.99 38.92
N PHE A 211 -7.49 -1.09 39.54
CA PHE A 211 -7.65 -0.76 40.96
C PHE A 211 -9.06 -0.25 41.28
N VAL A 212 -9.56 0.73 40.51
CA VAL A 212 -10.90 1.32 40.72
C VAL A 212 -12.00 0.25 40.60
N LYS A 213 -11.91 -0.62 39.57
CA LYS A 213 -12.87 -1.71 39.39
C LYS A 213 -12.86 -2.73 40.53
N GLN A 214 -11.68 -3.08 41.04
CA GLN A 214 -11.53 -4.05 42.13
C GLN A 214 -12.05 -3.53 43.48
N GLN A 215 -11.92 -2.23 43.74
CA GLN A 215 -12.39 -1.66 45.01
C GLN A 215 -13.92 -1.66 45.13
N ASN A 216 -14.66 -1.53 44.01
CA ASN A 216 -16.13 -1.49 43.96
C ASN A 216 -16.77 -0.58 45.04
N LYS A 217 -16.15 0.58 45.28
CA LYS A 217 -16.52 1.57 46.30
C LYS A 217 -17.31 2.71 45.67
N VAL A 218 -18.40 3.14 46.30
CA VAL A 218 -19.25 4.24 45.83
C VAL A 218 -18.44 5.55 45.74
N GLU A 219 -17.47 5.75 46.63
CA GLU A 219 -16.59 6.93 46.62
C GLU A 219 -15.72 7.04 45.36
N LEU A 220 -15.54 5.93 44.62
CA LEU A 220 -14.75 5.87 43.39
C LEU A 220 -15.60 5.92 42.11
N GLU A 221 -16.93 6.04 42.20
CA GLU A 221 -17.81 6.11 41.03
C GLU A 221 -17.45 7.30 40.11
N ALA A 222 -17.18 8.47 40.71
CA ALA A 222 -16.73 9.65 39.98
C ALA A 222 -15.35 9.46 39.31
N SER A 223 -14.49 8.60 39.87
CA SER A 223 -13.22 8.21 39.25
C SER A 223 -13.45 7.28 38.07
N GLY A 224 -14.39 6.33 38.17
CA GLY A 224 -14.84 5.48 37.06
C GLY A 224 -15.32 6.29 35.85
N LYS A 225 -16.23 7.25 36.07
CA LYS A 225 -16.73 8.16 35.02
C LYS A 225 -15.61 8.98 34.36
N ARG A 226 -14.61 9.40 35.15
CA ARG A 226 -13.42 10.10 34.60
C ARG A 226 -12.56 9.19 33.74
N LEU A 227 -12.38 7.93 34.14
CA LEU A 227 -11.63 6.95 33.36
C LEU A 227 -12.29 6.66 32.00
N GLU A 228 -13.61 6.65 31.90
CA GLU A 228 -14.30 6.52 30.61
C GLU A 228 -13.91 7.64 29.64
N LYS A 229 -13.94 8.90 30.10
CA LYS A 229 -13.49 10.05 29.31
C LYS A 229 -12.01 9.95 28.93
N TYR A 230 -11.16 9.52 29.86
CA TYR A 230 -9.74 9.34 29.60
C TYR A 230 -9.48 8.22 28.59
N TYR A 231 -10.30 7.18 28.57
CA TYR A 231 -10.20 6.10 27.60
C TYR A 231 -10.47 6.60 26.17
N GLU A 232 -11.47 7.45 25.99
CA GLU A 232 -11.75 8.10 24.69
C GLU A 232 -10.56 8.96 24.23
N GLN A 233 -9.96 9.71 25.14
CA GLN A 233 -8.76 10.51 24.84
C GLN A 233 -7.58 9.63 24.43
N LEU A 234 -7.36 8.49 25.11
CA LEU A 234 -6.34 7.51 24.74
C LEU A 234 -6.61 6.88 23.37
N ILE A 235 -7.87 6.59 23.02
CA ILE A 235 -8.24 6.11 21.68
C ILE A 235 -7.82 7.14 20.62
N ASN A 236 -8.17 8.41 20.83
CA ASN A 236 -7.81 9.48 19.90
C ASN A 236 -6.29 9.66 19.81
N ALA A 237 -5.58 9.56 20.93
CA ALA A 237 -4.13 9.62 20.94
C ALA A 237 -3.49 8.47 20.13
N ARG A 238 -3.94 7.23 20.32
CA ARG A 238 -3.51 6.07 19.50
C ARG A 238 -3.74 6.30 18.02
N ARG A 239 -4.94 6.75 17.65
CA ARG A 239 -5.31 7.02 16.25
C ARG A 239 -4.45 8.09 15.64
N ASN A 240 -4.20 9.19 16.36
CA ASN A 240 -3.37 10.29 15.87
C ASN A 240 -1.90 9.89 15.72
N LEU A 241 -1.35 9.09 16.65
CA LEU A 241 0.01 8.56 16.50
C LEU A 241 0.10 7.61 15.31
N GLY A 242 -0.89 6.72 15.15
CA GLY A 242 -0.98 5.79 14.02
C GLY A 242 -1.09 6.51 12.68
N LEU A 243 -1.96 7.53 12.58
CA LEU A 243 -2.07 8.39 11.40
C LEU A 243 -0.74 9.09 11.09
N PHE A 244 0.00 9.53 12.11
CA PHE A 244 1.29 10.16 11.89
C PHE A 244 2.37 9.19 11.39
N GLN A 245 2.17 7.86 11.49
CA GLN A 245 3.06 6.89 10.85
C GLN A 245 2.84 6.79 9.33
N HIS A 246 1.85 7.51 8.77
CA HIS A 246 1.67 7.63 7.32
C HIS A 246 2.99 8.07 6.64
N HIS A 247 3.24 7.52 5.45
CA HIS A 247 4.50 7.71 4.73
C HIS A 247 4.70 9.13 4.15
N ASP A 248 3.72 10.03 4.28
CA ASP A 248 3.90 11.49 4.07
C ASP A 248 3.87 12.33 5.35
N ALA A 249 3.59 11.69 6.48
CA ALA A 249 3.50 12.35 7.78
C ALA A 249 4.88 12.33 8.47
N ILE A 250 5.28 11.21 9.06
CA ILE A 250 6.57 11.10 9.78
C ILE A 250 7.78 11.40 8.88
N THR A 251 7.69 11.09 7.59
CA THR A 251 8.73 11.37 6.57
C THR A 251 8.89 12.87 6.32
N GLY A 252 7.85 13.67 6.58
CA GLY A 252 7.86 15.11 6.40
C GLY A 252 7.61 15.58 4.96
N THR A 253 7.14 14.70 4.08
CA THR A 253 6.93 14.97 2.65
C THR A 253 5.57 15.58 2.31
N SER A 254 4.65 15.70 3.26
CA SER A 254 3.39 16.41 3.02
C SER A 254 3.57 17.93 2.83
N ARG A 255 2.55 18.56 2.23
CA ARG A 255 2.40 20.02 2.18
C ARG A 255 2.39 20.64 3.59
N ALA A 256 2.77 21.91 3.69
CA ALA A 256 2.90 22.62 4.97
C ALA A 256 1.59 22.66 5.79
N SER A 257 0.45 22.88 5.14
CA SER A 257 -0.87 22.89 5.80
C SER A 257 -1.24 21.52 6.39
N VAL A 258 -0.95 20.43 5.67
CA VAL A 258 -1.16 19.06 6.12
C VAL A 258 -0.25 18.74 7.32
N MET A 259 1.01 19.20 7.26
CA MET A 259 1.94 19.03 8.38
C MET A 259 1.50 19.80 9.63
N TYR A 260 0.91 20.99 9.46
CA TYR A 260 0.33 21.74 10.57
C TYR A 260 -0.82 20.97 11.21
N ASP A 261 -1.69 20.36 10.42
CA ASP A 261 -2.78 19.52 10.92
C ASP A 261 -2.26 18.31 11.73
N TYR A 262 -1.25 17.60 11.20
CA TYR A 262 -0.57 16.54 11.96
C TYR A 262 0.01 17.03 13.28
N GLY A 263 0.69 18.19 13.26
CA GLY A 263 1.25 18.82 14.46
C GLY A 263 0.17 19.14 15.50
N ALA A 264 -0.94 19.75 15.08
CA ALA A 264 -2.05 20.07 15.98
C ALA A 264 -2.67 18.82 16.62
N LYS A 265 -2.87 17.76 15.83
CA LYS A 265 -3.37 16.45 16.31
C LYS A 265 -2.44 15.82 17.34
N MET A 266 -1.13 15.80 17.06
CA MET A 266 -0.15 15.23 17.99
C MET A 266 -0.02 16.06 19.27
N LEU A 267 0.06 17.39 19.19
CA LEU A 267 0.17 18.26 20.38
C LEU A 267 -1.06 18.12 21.29
N THR A 268 -2.26 18.11 20.70
CA THR A 268 -3.50 17.91 21.46
C THR A 268 -3.51 16.55 22.16
N SER A 269 -3.09 15.50 21.45
CA SER A 269 -3.05 14.14 21.99
C SER A 269 -1.99 13.98 23.10
N LEU A 270 -0.82 14.59 22.89
CA LEU A 270 0.26 14.63 23.87
C LEU A 270 -0.19 15.35 25.15
N TYR A 271 -0.86 16.50 25.01
CA TYR A 271 -1.43 17.22 26.15
C TYR A 271 -2.44 16.37 26.92
N HIS A 272 -3.30 15.61 26.24
CA HIS A 272 -4.22 14.68 26.90
C HIS A 272 -3.49 13.54 27.61
N CYS A 273 -2.44 12.98 27.02
CA CYS A 273 -1.63 11.94 27.66
C CYS A 273 -0.99 12.46 28.95
N ILE A 274 -0.36 13.63 28.91
CA ILE A 274 0.26 14.26 30.08
C ILE A 274 -0.78 14.56 31.18
N ARG A 275 -1.98 15.00 30.82
CA ARG A 275 -3.05 15.26 31.80
C ARG A 275 -3.65 14.03 32.48
N LEU A 276 -3.43 12.85 31.91
CA LEU A 276 -3.89 11.58 32.47
C LEU A 276 -2.94 11.08 33.56
N GLN A 277 -1.65 11.44 33.46
CA GLN A 277 -0.57 11.09 34.37
C GLN A 277 -0.65 11.91 35.65
#